data_AF-A0A1E7YP20-F1
#
_entry.id   AF-A0A1E7YP20-F1
#
_cell.length_a   1.000
_cell.length_b   1.000
_cell.length_c   1.000
_cell.angle_alpha   90.00
_cell.angle_beta   90.00
_cell.angle_gamma   90.00
#
_symmetry.space_group_name_H-M   'P 1'
#
loop_
_entity.id
_entity.type
_entity.pdbx_description
1 polymer ?
#
loop_
_entity_poly.entity_id
_entity_poly.type
_entity_poly.pdbx_seq_one_letter_code
_entity_poly.pdbx_strand_id
1 'polypeptide(L)' 'MHIIAIKQNDVGNFDVLINDFDFRVNRNLTIEKAKKRAVEIKSELAKLGERAIIKNQTLD' A
#
# COMPACT_ATOMS: atom_id res chain seq x y z
N MET A 1 -2.95 5.81 -13.43
CA MET A 1 -3.81 5.13 -12.45
C MET A 1 -2.95 4.19 -11.62
N HIS A 2 -2.83 4.46 -10.32
CA HIS A 2 -1.93 3.74 -9.42
C HIS A 2 -2.65 2.65 -8.64
N ILE A 3 -1.94 1.57 -8.36
CA ILE A 3 -2.42 0.51 -7.46
C ILE A 3 -1.59 0.58 -6.18
N ILE A 4 -2.25 0.75 -5.04
CA ILE A 4 -1.64 0.70 -3.72
C ILE A 4 -1.92 -0.69 -3.16
N ALA A 5 -0.91 -1.56 -3.16
CA ALA A 5 -1.04 -2.92 -2.65
C ALA A 5 -0.59 -2.99 -1.18
N ILE A 6 -1.40 -3.63 -0.35
CA ILE A 6 -1.03 -4.04 1.01
C ILE A 6 -0.75 -5.54 0.96
N LYS A 7 0.50 -5.94 1.20
CA LYS A 7 0.95 -7.33 1.09
C LYS A 7 1.55 -7.82 2.40
N GLN A 8 1.15 -8.99 2.86
CA GLN A 8 1.80 -9.63 4.00
C GLN A 8 3.17 -10.18 3.60
N ASN A 9 4.18 -10.03 4.46
CA ASN A 9 5.52 -10.56 4.26
C ASN A 9 5.74 -11.84 5.08
N ASP A 10 6.88 -12.50 4.85
CA ASP A 10 7.20 -13.82 5.42
C ASP A 10 7.29 -13.83 6.96
N VAL A 11 7.41 -12.66 7.59
CA VAL A 11 7.44 -12.49 9.05
C VAL A 11 6.08 -12.09 9.64
N GLY A 12 5.01 -12.14 8.84
CA GLY A 12 3.65 -11.87 9.25
C GLY A 12 3.27 -10.39 9.33
N ASN A 13 4.17 -9.48 8.98
CA ASN A 13 3.91 -8.04 8.88
C ASN A 13 3.41 -7.66 7.49
N PHE A 14 3.05 -6.38 7.28
CA PHE A 14 2.49 -5.87 6.05
C PHE A 14 3.36 -4.76 5.44
N ASP A 15 3.58 -4.85 4.13
CA ASP A 15 4.25 -3.85 3.32
C ASP A 15 3.21 -3.10 2.47
N VAL A 16 3.45 -1.80 2.23
CA VAL A 16 2.62 -0.99 1.33
C VAL A 16 3.42 -0.64 0.08
N LEU A 17 2.89 -1.04 -1.07
CA LEU A 17 3.53 -0.98 -2.38
C LEU A 17 2.70 -0.08 -3.30
N ILE A 18 3.36 0.69 -4.17
CA ILE A 18 2.71 1.39 -5.28
C ILE A 18 3.09 0.69 -6.59
N ASN A 19 2.09 0.42 -7.44
CA ASN A 19 2.21 -0.28 -8.71
C ASN A 19 2.87 -1.66 -8.57
N ASP A 20 2.51 -2.40 -7.51
CA ASP A 20 2.97 -3.75 -7.14
C ASP A 20 4.48 -3.94 -6.92
N PHE A 21 5.38 -3.15 -7.51
CA PHE A 21 6.83 -3.36 -7.39
C PHE A 21 7.69 -2.09 -7.42
N ASP A 22 7.25 -0.98 -8.02
CA ASP A 22 8.15 0.12 -8.34
C ASP A 22 8.59 0.95 -7.12
N PHE A 23 7.75 1.08 -6.10
CA PHE A 23 8.09 1.83 -4.89
C PHE A 23 7.58 1.12 -3.63
N ARG A 24 8.51 0.57 -2.85
CA ARG A 24 8.24 0.13 -1.47
C ARG A 24 8.21 1.36 -0.58
N VAL A 25 7.02 1.88 -0.30
CA VAL A 25 6.86 3.13 0.44
C VAL A 25 7.06 2.89 1.94
N ASN A 26 6.60 1.75 2.47
CA ASN A 26 6.77 1.38 3.87
C ASN A 26 6.86 -0.15 4.05
N ARG A 27 7.67 -0.62 5.01
CA ARG A 27 7.89 -2.04 5.31
C ARG A 27 7.56 -2.39 6.76
N ASN A 28 7.26 -3.65 7.02
CA ASN A 28 7.10 -4.24 8.36
C ASN A 28 6.05 -3.51 9.23
N LEU A 29 4.92 -3.15 8.65
CA LEU A 29 3.82 -2.52 9.37
C LEU A 29 2.85 -3.57 9.93
N THR A 30 2.16 -3.23 11.02
CA THR A 30 0.94 -3.95 11.38
C THR A 30 -0.15 -3.69 10.33
N ILE A 31 -1.15 -4.56 10.23
CA ILE A 31 -2.26 -4.39 9.28
C ILE A 31 -2.96 -3.02 9.41
N GLU A 32 -3.18 -2.57 10.64
CA GLU A 32 -3.75 -1.25 10.97
C GLU A 32 -2.90 -0.10 10.38
N LYS A 33 -1.59 -0.15 10.60
CA LYS A 33 -0.64 0.86 10.11
C LYS A 33 -0.54 0.83 8.58
N ALA A 34 -0.53 -0.36 7.98
CA ALA A 34 -0.50 -0.51 6.53
C ALA A 34 -1.75 0.07 5.86
N LYS A 35 -2.94 -0.19 6.41
CA LYS A 35 -4.20 0.41 5.95
C LYS A 35 -4.18 1.93 6.05
N LYS A 36 -3.76 2.48 7.19
CA LYS A 36 -3.62 3.92 7.38
C LYS A 36 -2.70 4.53 6.33
N ARG A 37 -1.52 3.92 6.13
CA ARG A 37 -0.55 4.42 5.16
C ARG A 37 -1.07 4.34 3.72
N ALA A 38 -1.79 3.29 3.35
CA ALA A 38 -2.40 3.19 2.01
C ALA A 38 -3.43 4.30 1.75
N VAL A 39 -4.21 4.70 2.75
CA VAL A 39 -5.15 5.82 2.65
C VAL A 39 -4.42 7.17 2.54
N GLU A 40 -3.34 7.36 3.30
CA GLU A 40 -2.49 8.55 3.20
C GLU A 40 -1.90 8.70 1.79
N ILE A 41 -1.28 7.63 1.26
CA ILE A 41 -0.73 7.61 -0.12
C ILE A 41 -1.82 7.90 -1.16
N LYS A 42 -3.01 7.31 -1.01
CA LYS A 42 -4.13 7.59 -1.91
C LYS A 42 -4.50 9.08 -1.90
N SER A 43 -4.48 9.69 -0.72
CA SER A 43 -4.78 11.12 -0.55
C SER A 43 -3.66 12.01 -1.12
N GLU A 44 -2.40 11.61 -0.96
CA GLU A 44 -1.24 12.27 -1.58
C GLU A 44 -1.35 12.25 -3.11
N LEU A 45 -1.67 11.10 -3.71
CA LEU A 45 -1.86 10.95 -5.15
C LEU A 45 -3.06 11.77 -5.65
N ALA A 46 -4.17 11.79 -4.92
CA ALA A 46 -5.32 12.60 -5.29
C ALA A 46 -5.01 14.11 -5.32
N LYS A 47 -4.17 14.61 -4.41
CA LYS A 47 -3.71 16.01 -4.41
C LYS A 47 -2.84 16.35 -5.63
N LEU A 48 -2.17 15.36 -6.21
CA LEU A 48 -1.40 15.50 -7.45
C LEU A 48 -2.26 15.36 -8.71
N GLY A 49 -3.58 15.15 -8.57
CA GLY A 49 -4.48 14.88 -9.69
C GLY A 49 -4.45 13.43 -10.18
N GLU A 50 -3.72 12.54 -9.48
CA GLU A 50 -3.58 11.14 -9.84
C GLU A 50 -4.69 10.27 -9.25
N ARG A 51 -5.14 9.28 -10.03
CA ARG A 51 -6.16 8.31 -9.59
C ARG A 51 -5.48 7.08 -9.01
N ALA A 52 -5.90 6.64 -7.82
CA ALA A 52 -5.36 5.44 -7.17
C ALA A 52 -6.43 4.55 -6.53
N ILE A 53 -6.20 3.24 -6.55
CA ILE A 53 -7.04 2.22 -5.87
C ILE A 53 -6.20 1.44 -4.86
N ILE A 54 -6.82 0.95 -3.78
CA ILE A 54 -6.15 0.13 -2.77
C ILE A 54 -6.55 -1.33 -2.99
N LYS A 55 -5.58 -2.24 -3.05
CA LYS A 55 -5.80 -3.69 -3.11
C LYS A 55 -5.15 -4.35 -1.89
N ASN A 56 -5.92 -5.19 -1.20
CA ASN A 56 -5.38 -6.05 -0.16
C ASN A 56 -5.01 -7.38 -0.83
N GLN A 57 -3.72 -7.72 -0.84
CA GLN A 57 -3.25 -9.04 -1.24
C GLN A 57 -2.88 -9.81 0.03
N THR A 58 -3.82 -10.61 0.51
CA THR A 58 -3.50 -11.74 1.39
C THR A 58 -2.81 -12.79 0.52
N LEU A 59 -1.66 -13.27 0.98
CA LEU A 59 -1.06 -14.50 0.43
C LEU A 59 -2.05 -15.62 0.75
N ASP A 60 -2.81 -16.05 -0.26
CA ASP A 60 -3.56 -17.32 -0.26
C ASP A 60 -2.58 -18.49 -0.26
#